data_AF-A0A8T6J2G9-F1
#
_entry.id   AF-A0A8T6J2G9-F1
#
_cell.length_a   1.000
_cell.length_b   1.000
_cell.length_c   1.000
_cell.angle_alpha   90.00
_cell.angle_beta   90.00
_cell.angle_gamma   90.00
#
_symmetry.space_group_name_H-M   'P 1'
#
loop_
_entity.id
_entity.type
_entity.pdbx_description
1 polymer ?
#
loop_
_entity_poly.entity_id
_entity_poly.type
_entity_poly.pdbx_seq_one_letter_code
_entity_poly.pdbx_strand_id
1 'polypeptide(L)' 'MLDKTALMEMMRRMLRIRHFEEAVISLVERGEIVGAAHSYIGEEAVAVGACMAL' A
#
# COMPACT_ATOMS: atom_id res chain seq x y z
N MET A 1 9.44 -13.00 18.02
CA MET A 1 9.50 -11.52 17.96
C MET A 1 10.11 -11.15 16.61
N LEU A 2 9.58 -10.14 15.91
CA LEU A 2 10.11 -9.73 14.62
C LEU A 2 11.47 -9.03 14.79
N ASP A 3 12.42 -9.33 13.92
CA ASP A 3 13.72 -8.65 13.91
C ASP A 3 13.65 -7.29 13.17
N LYS A 4 14.72 -6.51 13.27
CA LYS A 4 14.80 -5.18 12.64
C LYS A 4 14.63 -5.26 11.11
N THR A 5 15.16 -6.31 10.47
CA THR A 5 15.10 -6.49 9.03
C THR A 5 13.66 -6.71 8.58
N ALA A 6 12.93 -7.58 9.27
CA ALA A 6 11.52 -7.84 9.02
C ALA A 6 10.67 -6.58 9.21
N LEU A 7 10.89 -5.82 10.29
CA LEU A 7 10.15 -4.58 10.54
C LEU A 7 10.42 -3.50 9.48
N MET A 8 11.67 -3.34 9.04
CA MET A 8 12.03 -2.42 7.96
C MET A 8 11.38 -2.83 6.63
N GLU A 9 11.32 -4.12 6.34
CA GLU A 9 10.67 -4.63 5.14
C GLU A 9 9.14 -4.43 5.18
N MET A 10 8.51 -4.67 6.33
CA MET A 10 7.07 -4.40 6.52
C MET A 10 6.76 -2.92 6.28
N MET A 11 7.53 -2.01 6.90
CA MET A 11 7.35 -0.57 6.70
C MET A 11 7.54 -0.18 5.22
N ARG A 12 8.57 -0.71 4.56
CA ARG A 12 8.83 -0.44 3.15
C ARG A 12 7.68 -0.90 2.25
N ARG A 13 7.06 -2.04 2.55
CA ARG A 13 5.89 -2.54 1.81
C ARG A 13 4.64 -1.68 2.05
N MET A 14 4.39 -1.25 3.29
CA MET A 14 3.27 -0.35 3.59
C MET A 14 3.42 0.99 2.87
N LEU A 15 4.61 1.60 2.91
CA LEU A 15 4.89 2.84 2.17
C LEU A 15 4.74 2.67 0.66
N ARG A 16 5.14 1.52 0.12
CA ARG A 16 4.93 1.23 -1.31
C ARG A 16 3.45 1.21 -1.65
N ILE A 17 2.60 0.56 -0.84
CA ILE A 17 1.15 0.55 -1.05
C ILE A 17 0.62 1.99 -0.99
N ARG A 18 0.97 2.75 0.07
CA ARG A 18 0.56 4.15 0.20
C ARG A 18 0.89 4.99 -1.04
N HIS A 19 2.14 4.95 -1.50
CA HIS A 19 2.55 5.76 -2.66
C HIS A 19 1.91 5.30 -3.96
N PHE A 20 1.65 4.00 -4.11
CA PHE A 20 0.90 3.49 -5.25
C PHE A 20 -0.53 4.04 -5.24
N GLU A 21 -1.21 3.98 -4.10
CA GLU A 21 -2.57 4.48 -3.94
C GLU A 21 -2.67 6.00 -4.19
N GLU A 22 -1.75 6.79 -3.63
CA GLU A 22 -1.66 8.24 -3.87
C GLU A 22 -1.48 8.55 -5.37
N ALA A 23 -0.64 7.78 -6.07
CA ALA A 23 -0.42 7.95 -7.50
C ALA A 23 -1.67 7.58 -8.32
N VAL A 24 -2.37 6.49 -7.96
CA VAL A 24 -3.62 6.08 -8.59
C VAL A 24 -4.69 7.14 -8.42
N ILE A 25 -4.88 7.66 -7.20
CA ILE A 25 -5.82 8.76 -6.92
C ILE A 25 -5.51 9.96 -7.81
N SER A 26 -4.23 10.37 -7.88
CA SER A 26 -3.82 11.49 -8.71
C SER A 26 -4.07 11.27 -10.21
N LEU A 27 -3.91 10.05 -10.72
CA LEU A 27 -4.21 9.70 -12.10
C LEU A 27 -5.73 9.70 -12.38
N VAL A 28 -6.55 9.25 -11.42
CA VAL A 28 -8.01 9.30 -11.50
C VAL A 28 -8.50 10.75 -11.51
N GLU A 29 -7.96 11.60 -10.64
CA GLU A 29 -8.28 13.04 -10.59
C GLU A 29 -7.93 13.76 -11.90
N ARG A 30 -6.88 13.34 -12.60
CA ARG A 30 -6.50 13.85 -13.92
C ARG A 30 -7.29 13.22 -15.09
N GLY A 31 -8.15 12.24 -14.83
CA GLY A 31 -8.91 11.53 -15.84
C GLY A 31 -8.09 10.57 -16.70
N GLU A 32 -6.85 10.25 -16.30
CA GLU A 32 -5.98 9.30 -17.01
C GLU A 32 -6.36 7.84 -16.71
N ILE A 33 -6.93 7.58 -15.53
CA ILE A 33 -7.58 6.31 -15.19
C ILE A 33 -9.09 6.54 -15.21
N VAL A 34 -9.79 5.78 -16.05
CA VAL A 34 -11.25 5.85 -16.20
C VAL A 34 -11.90 4.69 -15.47
N GLY A 35 -12.87 5.00 -14.60
CA GLY A 35 -13.62 4.01 -13.82
C GLY A 35 -13.38 4.14 -12.31
N ALA A 36 -13.90 3.17 -11.55
CA ALA A 36 -13.77 3.18 -10.10
C ALA A 36 -12.37 2.68 -9.67
N ALA A 37 -11.66 3.50 -8.90
CA ALA A 37 -10.49 3.09 -8.11
C ALA A 37 -10.88 3.12 -6.63
N HIS A 38 -10.87 1.96 -5.98
CA HIS A 38 -11.16 1.86 -4.54
C HIS A 38 -9.85 1.91 -3.79
N SER A 39 -9.68 2.95 -2.98
CA SER A 39 -8.40 3.14 -2.30
C SER A 39 -8.24 2.19 -1.11
N TYR A 40 -7.01 1.72 -0.92
CA TYR A 40 -6.59 0.91 0.23
C TYR A 40 -5.80 1.73 1.29
N ILE A 41 -5.81 3.06 1.18
CA ILE A 41 -5.14 3.95 2.13
C ILE A 41 -5.73 3.75 3.53
N GLY A 42 -4.86 3.45 4.51
CA GLY A 42 -5.22 3.19 5.90
C GLY A 42 -5.32 1.71 6.25
N GLU A 43 -5.34 0.81 5.25
CA GLU A 43 -5.43 -0.64 5.44
C GLU A 43 -4.10 -1.37 5.12
N GLU A 44 -3.00 -0.65 4.89
CA GLU A 44 -1.75 -1.23 4.39
C GLU A 44 -1.17 -2.31 5.30
N ALA A 45 -1.34 -2.15 6.62
CA ALA A 45 -0.90 -3.11 7.62
C ALA A 45 -1.64 -4.46 7.50
N VAL A 46 -2.90 -4.46 7.04
CA VAL A 46 -3.69 -5.68 6.84
C VAL A 46 -3.06 -6.54 5.75
N ALA A 47 -2.84 -5.96 4.56
CA ALA A 47 -2.23 -6.67 3.44
C ALA A 47 -0.78 -7.08 3.73
N VAL A 48 0.05 -6.18 4.29
CA VAL A 48 1.45 -6.50 4.59
C VAL A 48 1.56 -7.55 5.68
N GLY A 49 0.80 -7.41 6.76
CA GLY A 49 0.80 -8.37 7.87
C GLY A 49 0.36 -9.76 7.43
N ALA A 50 -0.74 -9.86 6.68
CA ALA A 50 -1.23 -11.13 6.17
C ALA A 50 -0.21 -11.81 5.25
N CYS A 51 0.31 -11.09 4.25
CA CYS A 51 1.22 -11.66 3.26
C CYS A 51 2.61 -12.00 3.82
N MET A 52 3.07 -11.33 4.88
CA MET A 52 4.37 -11.65 5.51
C MET A 52 4.29 -12.75 6.56
N ALA A 53 3.09 -13.22 6.89
CA ALA A 53 2.87 -14.33 7.81
C ALA A 53 2.71 -15.70 7.11
N LEU A 54 2.61 -15.71 5.76
CA LEU A 54 2.55 -16.90 4.92
C LEU A 54 3.96 -17.40 4.55
#